data_AF-G0MJC4-F1
#
_entry.id   AF-G0MJC4-F1
#
_cell.length_a   1.000
_cell.length_b   1.000
_cell.length_c   1.000
_cell.angle_alpha   90.00
_cell.angle_beta   90.00
_cell.angle_gamma   90.00
#
_symmetry.space_group_name_H-M   'P 1'
#
loop_
_entity.id
_entity.type
_entity.pdbx_description
1 polymer ?
#
loop_
_entity_poly.entity_id
_entity_poly.type
_entity_poly.pdbx_seq_one_letter_code
_entity_poly.pdbx_strand_id
1 'polypeptide(L)' 'MSTKIFILLVLAIAIFASEADAKASLPQTCGKALVNRVQRICHGECTAPFEVDLAGQACVKGMTDEALKTICCP' A
#
# COMPACT_ATOMS: atom_id res chain seq x y z
N MET A 1 17.61 37.98 26.13
CA MET A 1 17.00 36.65 25.92
C MET A 1 18.04 35.81 25.17
N SER A 2 18.75 34.94 25.89
CA SER A 2 20.01 34.34 25.43
C SER A 2 19.81 33.38 24.26
N THR A 3 20.59 33.52 23.19
CA THR A 3 20.57 32.75 21.94
C THR A 3 20.53 31.22 22.16
N LYS A 4 21.11 30.76 23.27
CA LYS A 4 21.10 29.36 23.72
C LYS A 4 19.70 28.80 23.98
N ILE A 5 18.79 29.64 24.47
CA ILE A 5 17.38 29.26 24.76
C ILE A 5 16.62 29.04 23.46
N PHE A 6 16.89 29.86 22.44
CA PHE A 6 16.27 29.70 21.12
C PHE A 6 16.70 28.39 20.45
N ILE A 7 17.99 28.02 20.55
CA ILE A 7 18.52 26.79 19.96
C ILE A 7 17.91 25.55 20.64
N LEU A 8 17.77 25.57 21.96
CA LEU A 8 17.14 24.47 22.70
C LEU A 8 15.65 24.31 22.36
N LEU A 9 14.95 25.42 22.10
CA LEU A 9 13.55 25.40 21.72
C LEU A 9 13.34 24.78 20.33
N VAL A 10 14.21 25.11 19.36
CA VAL A 10 14.14 24.55 18.00
C VAL A 10 14.47 23.06 17.99
N LEU A 11 15.42 22.61 18.82
CA LEU A 11 15.78 21.19 18.92
C LEU A 11 14.65 20.34 19.50
N ALA A 12 13.87 20.87 20.45
CA ALA A 12 12.75 20.16 21.06
C ALA A 12 11.57 19.92 20.09
N ILE A 13 11.39 20.78 19.08
CA ILE A 13 10.27 20.70 18.12
C ILE A 13 10.54 19.63 17.05
N ALA A 14 11.81 19.36 16.72
CA ALA A 14 12.20 18.41 15.68
C ALA A 14 11.91 16.93 16.04
N ILE A 15 11.70 16.61 17.31
CA ILE A 15 11.54 15.22 17.78
C ILE A 15 10.14 14.66 17.46
N PHE A 16 9.11 15.51 17.39
CA PHE A 16 7.72 15.10 17.18
C PHE A 16 7.35 14.84 15.70
N ALA A 17 8.24 15.12 14.75
CA ALA A 17 7.96 14.98 13.32
C ALA A 17 8.22 13.55 12.76
N SER A 18 8.63 12.60 13.61
CA SER A 18 9.18 11.31 13.15
C SER A 18 8.24 10.11 13.29
N GLU A 19 6.95 10.33 13.53
CA GLU A 19 5.96 9.27 13.76
C GLU A 19 4.78 9.37 12.80
N ALA A 20 5.07 9.56 11.51
CA ALA A 20 4.14 9.16 10.46
C ALA A 20 4.59 7.79 9.93
N ASP A 21 4.58 6.77 10.80
CA ASP A 21 4.45 5.38 10.35
C ASP A 21 3.01 5.22 9.85
N ALA A 22 2.71 5.90 8.74
CA ALA A 22 1.59 5.58 7.91
C ALA A 22 1.93 4.19 7.39
N LYS A 23 1.51 3.13 8.10
CA LYS A 23 1.35 1.80 7.54
C LYS A 23 0.83 2.01 6.14
N ALA A 24 1.70 1.80 5.14
CA ALA A 24 1.38 2.09 3.76
C ALA A 24 0.28 1.12 3.36
N SER A 25 -0.96 1.52 3.62
CA SER A 25 -2.12 0.67 3.44
C SER A 25 -2.24 0.47 1.95
N LEU A 26 -1.95 -0.75 1.50
CA LEU A 26 -2.02 -1.10 0.09
C LEU A 26 -3.45 -0.84 -0.40
N PRO A 27 -3.62 -0.43 -1.67
CA PRO A 27 -4.93 -0.15 -2.22
C PRO A 27 -5.77 -1.44 -2.20
N GLN A 28 -6.76 -1.47 -1.33
CA GLN A 28 -7.75 -2.53 -1.23
C GLN A 28 -8.69 -2.46 -2.43
N THR A 29 -8.88 -3.57 -3.13
CA THR A 29 -9.80 -3.65 -4.27
C THR A 29 -10.56 -4.97 -4.21
N CYS A 30 -11.89 -4.88 -4.28
CA CYS A 30 -12.78 -6.02 -4.09
C CYS A 30 -13.72 -6.22 -5.30
N GLY A 31 -14.21 -7.44 -5.49
CA GLY A 31 -15.28 -7.77 -6.44
C GLY A 31 -15.01 -7.30 -7.87
N LYS A 32 -16.00 -6.62 -8.49
CA LYS A 32 -15.91 -6.16 -9.89
C LYS A 32 -14.75 -5.18 -10.13
N ALA A 33 -14.41 -4.34 -9.15
CA ALA A 33 -13.30 -3.40 -9.28
C ALA A 33 -11.96 -4.13 -9.36
N LEU A 34 -11.79 -5.22 -8.61
CA LEU A 34 -10.61 -6.08 -8.70
C LEU A 34 -10.53 -6.77 -10.07
N VAL A 35 -11.64 -7.33 -10.56
CA VAL A 35 -11.69 -7.97 -11.89
C VAL A 35 -11.29 -6.98 -12.99
N ASN A 36 -11.87 -5.77 -12.98
CA ASN A 36 -11.49 -4.72 -13.93
C ASN A 36 -10.01 -4.32 -13.79
N ARG A 37 -9.48 -4.25 -12.56
CA ARG A 37 -8.08 -3.93 -12.31
C ARG A 37 -7.16 -5.00 -12.91
N VAL A 38 -7.47 -6.27 -12.67
CA VAL A 38 -6.72 -7.40 -13.26
C VAL A 38 -6.78 -7.38 -14.77
N GLN A 39 -7.96 -7.17 -15.36
CA GLN A 39 -8.12 -7.12 -16.81
C GLN A 39 -7.26 -6.02 -17.45
N ARG A 40 -7.10 -4.86 -16.79
CA ARG A 40 -6.21 -3.79 -17.26
C ARG A 40 -4.73 -4.15 -17.15
N ILE A 41 -4.32 -4.86 -16.09
CA ILE A 41 -2.91 -5.23 -15.84
C ILE A 41 -2.48 -6.36 -16.78
N CYS A 42 -3.37 -7.31 -16.99
CA CYS A 42 -3.09 -8.57 -17.67
C CYS A 42 -3.54 -8.63 -19.12
N HIS A 43 -4.32 -7.64 -19.58
CA HIS A 43 -4.94 -7.63 -20.90
C HIS A 43 -5.80 -8.88 -21.19
N GLY A 44 -6.34 -9.50 -20.14
CA GLY A 44 -7.03 -10.78 -20.21
C GLY A 44 -7.55 -11.23 -18.85
N GLU A 45 -7.91 -12.51 -18.76
CA GLU A 45 -8.37 -13.13 -17.51
C GLU A 45 -7.20 -13.54 -16.61
N CYS A 46 -7.44 -13.58 -15.31
CA CYS A 46 -6.48 -14.09 -14.32
C CYS A 46 -6.35 -15.61 -14.46
N THR A 47 -5.14 -16.14 -14.62
CA THR A 47 -4.88 -17.59 -14.67
C THR A 47 -4.35 -18.14 -13.35
N ALA A 48 -4.50 -17.38 -12.25
CA ALA A 48 -4.04 -17.79 -10.93
C ALA A 48 -4.64 -19.16 -10.52
N PRO A 49 -3.86 -20.03 -9.87
CA PRO A 49 -4.35 -21.31 -9.39
C PRO A 49 -5.48 -21.14 -8.37
N PHE A 50 -6.46 -22.06 -8.39
CA PHE A 50 -7.66 -22.04 -7.54
C PHE A 50 -7.37 -21.99 -6.03
N GLU A 51 -6.18 -22.43 -5.61
CA GLU A 51 -5.74 -22.44 -4.22
C GLU A 51 -5.41 -21.03 -3.68
N VAL A 52 -5.22 -20.06 -4.57
CA VAL A 52 -4.91 -18.67 -4.20
C VAL A 52 -6.20 -17.88 -4.06
N ASP A 53 -6.60 -17.55 -2.83
CA ASP A 53 -7.67 -16.61 -2.55
C ASP A 53 -7.21 -15.16 -2.83
N LEU A 54 -7.08 -14.83 -4.12
CA LEU A 54 -6.67 -13.51 -4.58
C LEU A 54 -7.70 -12.45 -4.20
N ALA A 55 -8.99 -12.79 -4.33
CA ALA A 55 -10.09 -11.87 -4.06
C ALA A 55 -10.13 -11.46 -2.59
N GLY A 56 -10.02 -12.41 -1.66
CA GLY A 56 -9.95 -12.13 -0.24
C GLY A 56 -8.70 -11.34 0.13
N GLN A 57 -7.53 -11.70 -0.42
CA GLN A 57 -6.28 -10.99 -0.13
C GLN A 57 -6.27 -9.55 -0.65
N ALA A 58 -6.67 -9.33 -1.90
CA ALA A 58 -6.74 -7.99 -2.47
C ALA A 58 -7.79 -7.11 -1.78
N CYS A 59 -8.86 -7.71 -1.23
CA CYS A 59 -9.89 -6.98 -0.52
C CYS A 59 -9.50 -6.65 0.93
N VAL A 60 -8.92 -7.60 1.66
CA VAL A 60 -8.59 -7.44 3.09
C VAL A 60 -7.23 -6.79 3.31
N LYS A 61 -6.21 -7.23 2.58
CA LYS A 61 -4.82 -6.76 2.76
C LYS A 61 -4.42 -5.68 1.76
N GLY A 62 -5.11 -5.60 0.63
CA GLY A 62 -4.69 -4.78 -0.50
C GLY A 62 -3.53 -5.42 -1.25
N MET A 63 -3.38 -5.05 -2.52
CA MET A 63 -2.31 -5.57 -3.37
C MET A 63 -1.82 -4.49 -4.34
N THR A 64 -0.53 -4.54 -4.68
CA THR A 64 0.04 -3.73 -5.76
C THR A 64 -0.26 -4.33 -7.13
N ASP A 65 -0.09 -3.54 -8.19
CA ASP A 65 -0.29 -4.01 -9.55
C ASP A 65 0.76 -5.07 -9.94
N GLU A 66 1.98 -4.95 -9.42
CA GLU A 66 3.07 -5.91 -9.65
C GLU A 66 2.78 -7.27 -9.01
N ALA A 67 2.22 -7.27 -7.80
CA ALA A 67 1.81 -8.49 -7.12
C ALA A 67 0.65 -9.16 -7.87
N LEU A 68 -0.34 -8.38 -8.31
CA LEU A 68 -1.44 -8.89 -9.15
C LEU A 68 -0.92 -9.48 -10.46
N LYS A 69 0.02 -8.80 -11.13
CA LYS A 69 0.63 -9.28 -12.37
C LYS A 69 1.36 -10.60 -12.16
N THR A 70 2.17 -10.70 -11.12
CA THR A 70 2.96 -11.91 -10.81
C THR A 70 2.06 -13.11 -10.52
N ILE A 71 0.94 -12.91 -9.84
CA ILE A 71 0.04 -14.00 -9.43
C ILE A 71 -0.94 -14.38 -10.55
N CYS A 72 -1.55 -13.40 -11.20
CA CYS A 72 -2.57 -13.65 -12.21
C CYS A 72 -2.00 -13.96 -13.58
N CYS A 73 -0.82 -13.44 -13.90
CA CYS A 73 -0.29 -13.36 -15.27
C CYS A 73 1.21 -13.67 -15.30
N PRO A 74 1.62 -14.87 -14.81
CA PRO A 74 2.99 -15.35 -14.89
C PRO A 74 3.44 -15.64 -16.33
#